data_AF-A0A202BCZ8-F1
#
_entry.id   AF-A0A202BCZ8-F1
#
_cell.length_a   1.000
_cell.length_b   1.000
_cell.length_c   1.000
_cell.angle_alpha   90.00
_cell.angle_beta   90.00
_cell.angle_gamma   90.00
#
_symmetry.space_group_name_H-M   'P 1'
#
loop_
_entity.id
_entity.type
_entity.pdbx_description
1 polymer ?
#
loop_
_entity_poly.entity_id
_entity_poly.type
_entity_poly.pdbx_seq_one_letter_code
_entity_poly.pdbx_strand_id
1 'polypeptide(L)'
;MSEELYEELTKDLKGIGKGMLFGLQECPSVRWFEAADVHRTTKAFRRDLLVFDYWISNEDRIPYNSNLLYSDTENKVIVIDHNRAFIEHLSRNELVGQHIFSEEWPEICVDWVSRAQYEERIEHALHSWDTACGYLPPYWRYENDECDILVNFDIDQARTQLERFRSQDFWEAI
;
A
#
# COMPACT_ATOMS: atom_id res chain seq x y z
N MET A 1 17.91 16.96 -12.47
CA MET A 1 18.76 18.11 -12.11
C MET A 1 19.94 18.13 -13.06
N SER A 2 20.29 19.27 -13.67
CA SER A 2 21.48 19.32 -14.54
C SER A 2 22.75 19.16 -13.70
N GLU A 3 23.79 18.59 -14.28
CA GLU A 3 25.08 18.39 -13.59
C GLU A 3 25.66 19.73 -13.10
N GLU A 4 25.46 20.79 -13.88
CA GLU A 4 25.82 22.17 -13.52
C GLU A 4 25.12 22.65 -12.24
N LEU A 5 23.84 22.32 -12.03
CA LEU A 5 23.10 22.72 -10.83
C LEU A 5 23.52 21.90 -9.61
N TYR A 6 23.87 20.62 -9.80
CA TYR A 6 24.39 19.75 -8.74
C TYR A 6 25.75 20.26 -8.23
N GLU A 7 26.62 20.72 -9.13
CA GLU A 7 27.94 21.22 -8.74
C GLU A 7 27.90 22.49 -7.88
N GLU A 8 26.83 23.28 -7.98
CA GLU A 8 26.61 24.48 -7.17
C GLU A 8 26.00 24.18 -5.78
N LEU A 9 25.62 22.92 -5.51
CA LEU A 9 25.07 22.53 -4.21
C LEU A 9 26.13 22.59 -3.10
N THR A 10 25.68 22.90 -1.87
CA THR A 10 26.54 22.79 -0.68
C THR A 10 26.98 21.33 -0.47
N LYS A 11 28.08 21.12 0.24
CA LYS A 11 28.62 19.78 0.51
C LYS A 11 27.57 18.84 1.14
N ASP A 12 26.73 19.37 2.02
CA ASP A 12 25.68 18.61 2.68
C ASP A 12 24.59 18.18 1.69
N LEU A 13 24.19 19.06 0.78
CA LEU A 13 23.20 18.78 -0.26
C LEU A 13 23.76 17.84 -1.35
N LYS A 14 25.05 17.96 -1.70
CA LYS A 14 25.73 16.96 -2.56
C LYS A 14 25.74 15.58 -1.90
N GLY A 15 25.83 15.51 -0.57
CA GLY A 15 25.77 14.26 0.19
C GLY A 15 24.42 13.53 0.10
N ILE A 16 23.33 14.22 -0.25
CA ILE A 16 22.01 13.61 -0.51
C ILE A 16 22.01 12.86 -1.85
N GLY A 17 22.91 13.23 -2.76
CA GLY A 17 23.01 12.67 -4.10
C GLY A 17 22.14 13.37 -5.14
N LYS A 18 22.21 12.87 -6.37
CA LYS A 18 21.37 13.27 -7.48
C LYS A 18 20.43 12.13 -7.83
N GLY A 19 19.23 12.44 -8.32
CA GLY A 19 18.27 11.43 -8.74
C GLY A 19 16.84 11.81 -8.41
N MET A 20 15.98 10.81 -8.45
CA MET A 20 14.57 10.95 -8.12
C MET A 20 14.35 10.98 -6.62
N LEU A 21 13.38 11.78 -6.18
CA LEU A 21 12.96 11.85 -4.79
C LEU A 21 11.44 11.68 -4.73
N PHE A 22 10.98 11.02 -3.68
CA PHE A 22 9.57 11.02 -3.31
C PHE A 22 9.32 12.16 -2.34
N GLY A 23 8.34 13.02 -2.66
CA GLY A 23 7.84 13.98 -1.70
C GLY A 23 6.99 13.26 -0.66
N LEU A 24 7.43 13.27 0.59
CA LEU A 24 6.65 12.76 1.71
C LEU A 24 6.10 13.93 2.51
N GLN A 25 4.86 13.79 2.99
CA GLN A 25 4.30 14.74 3.94
C GLN A 25 4.83 14.42 5.34
N GLU A 26 5.45 15.40 6.00
CA GLU A 26 5.83 15.28 7.40
C GLU A 26 4.59 15.09 8.29
N CYS A 27 4.66 14.10 9.18
CA CYS A 27 3.65 13.86 10.20
C CYS A 27 4.30 14.08 11.58
N PRO A 28 4.13 15.25 12.20
CA PRO A 28 4.81 15.55 13.46
C PRO A 28 4.20 14.77 14.63
N SER A 29 5.03 14.49 15.65
CA SER A 29 4.58 13.88 16.92
C SER A 29 3.86 12.54 16.77
N VAL A 30 4.34 11.71 15.84
CA VAL A 30 3.86 10.34 15.63
C VAL A 30 4.84 9.33 16.22
N ARG A 31 4.32 8.17 16.57
CA ARG A 31 5.11 6.99 16.94
C ARG A 31 4.70 5.80 16.09
N TRP A 32 5.48 4.73 16.12
CA TRP A 32 5.06 3.47 15.52
C TRP A 32 3.76 2.97 16.16
N PHE A 33 2.86 2.48 15.31
CA PHE A 33 1.66 1.78 15.73
C PHE A 33 2.02 0.33 16.04
N GLU A 34 1.76 -0.10 17.27
CA GLU A 34 2.08 -1.44 17.75
C GLU A 34 0.79 -2.28 17.84
N ALA A 35 0.94 -3.61 17.96
CA ALA A 35 -0.20 -4.50 18.16
C ALA A 35 -1.07 -4.10 19.37
N ALA A 36 -0.45 -3.50 20.39
CA ALA A 36 -1.18 -2.97 21.54
C ALA A 36 -2.13 -1.82 21.17
N ASP A 37 -1.91 -1.10 20.06
CA ASP A 37 -2.75 0.04 19.64
C ASP A 37 -4.00 -0.36 18.85
N VAL A 38 -4.17 -1.63 18.49
CA VAL A 38 -5.32 -2.13 17.71
C VAL A 38 -6.65 -1.66 18.31
N HIS A 39 -6.79 -1.72 19.64
CA HIS A 39 -8.00 -1.29 20.35
C HIS A 39 -8.29 0.22 20.27
N ARG A 40 -7.31 1.05 19.89
CA ARG A 40 -7.47 2.50 19.71
C ARG A 40 -8.07 2.87 18.35
N THR A 41 -8.16 1.91 17.44
CA THR A 41 -8.74 2.10 16.11
C THR A 41 -10.21 1.75 16.08
N THR A 42 -10.95 2.36 15.14
CA THR A 42 -12.33 1.96 14.90
C THR A 42 -12.38 0.65 14.12
N LYS A 43 -13.44 -0.12 14.33
CA LYS A 43 -13.71 -1.34 13.57
C LYS A 43 -13.77 -1.07 12.06
N ALA A 44 -14.39 0.03 11.67
CA ALA A 44 -14.47 0.46 10.27
C ALA A 44 -13.07 0.66 9.67
N PHE A 45 -12.17 1.37 10.35
CA PHE A 45 -10.79 1.57 9.87
C PHE A 45 -10.05 0.24 9.68
N ARG A 46 -10.15 -0.67 10.66
CA ARG A 46 -9.46 -1.97 10.58
C ARG A 46 -9.92 -2.80 9.39
N ARG A 47 -11.22 -2.84 9.15
CA ARG A 47 -11.81 -3.55 8.01
C ARG A 47 -11.44 -2.90 6.69
N ASP A 48 -11.53 -1.59 6.60
CA ASP A 48 -11.15 -0.83 5.40
C ASP A 48 -9.70 -1.12 5.00
N LEU A 49 -8.77 -1.06 5.95
CA LEU A 49 -7.36 -1.31 5.67
C LEU A 49 -7.11 -2.79 5.34
N LEU A 50 -7.70 -3.72 6.09
CA LEU A 50 -7.55 -5.16 5.82
C LEU A 50 -8.05 -5.53 4.42
N VAL A 51 -9.22 -5.04 4.00
CA VAL A 51 -9.74 -5.30 2.65
C VAL A 51 -8.85 -4.67 1.59
N PHE A 52 -8.34 -3.45 1.83
CA PHE A 52 -7.43 -2.79 0.92
C PHE A 52 -6.12 -3.57 0.73
N ASP A 53 -5.45 -3.94 1.83
CA ASP A 53 -4.20 -4.70 1.82
C ASP A 53 -4.41 -6.11 1.22
N TYR A 54 -5.55 -6.74 1.52
CA TYR A 54 -5.95 -8.00 0.88
C TYR A 54 -6.17 -7.86 -0.63
N TRP A 55 -6.82 -6.77 -1.07
CA TRP A 55 -7.10 -6.51 -2.48
C TRP A 55 -5.82 -6.34 -3.31
N ILE A 56 -4.88 -5.54 -2.81
CA ILE A 56 -3.60 -5.30 -3.50
C ILE A 56 -2.54 -6.37 -3.18
N SER A 57 -2.84 -7.38 -2.36
CA SER A 57 -1.90 -8.36 -1.79
C SER A 57 -0.65 -7.70 -1.17
N ASN A 58 -0.87 -6.81 -0.21
CA ASN A 58 0.19 -6.24 0.63
C ASN A 58 0.53 -7.22 1.76
N GLU A 59 1.72 -7.81 1.72
CA GLU A 59 2.13 -8.81 2.72
C GLU A 59 2.78 -8.20 3.96
N ASP A 60 3.12 -6.90 3.93
CA ASP A 60 3.95 -6.30 4.97
C ASP A 60 3.14 -5.73 6.14
N ARG A 61 1.80 -5.79 6.12
CA ARG A 61 0.94 -5.22 7.19
C ARG A 61 0.82 -6.14 8.42
N ILE A 62 1.93 -6.46 9.06
CA ILE A 62 1.99 -7.48 10.13
C ILE A 62 2.22 -6.86 11.52
N PRO A 63 1.87 -7.54 12.63
CA PRO A 63 1.91 -6.96 13.99
C PRO A 63 3.26 -6.36 14.43
N TYR A 64 4.38 -6.90 13.93
CA TYR A 64 5.74 -6.46 14.27
C TYR A 64 6.38 -5.58 13.18
N ASN A 65 5.68 -5.35 12.07
CA ASN A 65 6.05 -4.39 11.05
C ASN A 65 4.78 -3.78 10.47
N SER A 66 4.02 -3.03 11.26
CA SER A 66 2.69 -2.61 10.83
C SER A 66 2.74 -1.63 9.67
N ASN A 67 3.88 -0.95 9.45
CA ASN A 67 4.00 0.22 8.58
C ASN A 67 2.89 1.25 8.83
N LEU A 68 2.44 1.33 10.09
CA LEU A 68 1.46 2.27 10.57
C LEU A 68 2.13 3.20 11.57
N LEU A 69 1.81 4.48 11.47
CA LEU A 69 2.16 5.48 12.47
C LEU A 69 0.89 5.90 13.21
N TYR A 70 1.06 6.29 14.46
CA TYR A 70 -0.04 6.76 15.30
C TYR A 70 0.29 8.12 15.90
N SER A 71 -0.67 9.03 15.77
CA SER A 71 -0.65 10.33 16.46
C SER A 71 -1.55 10.26 17.69
N ASP A 72 -0.94 10.30 18.88
CA ASP A 72 -1.69 10.40 20.15
C ASP A 72 -2.43 11.74 20.26
N THR A 73 -1.91 12.80 19.63
CA THR A 73 -2.52 14.15 19.67
C THR A 73 -3.76 14.26 18.81
N GLU A 74 -3.76 13.63 17.63
CA GLU A 74 -4.89 13.65 16.69
C GLU A 74 -5.79 12.42 16.81
N ASN A 75 -5.40 11.43 17.62
CA ASN A 75 -6.01 10.11 17.70
C ASN A 75 -6.21 9.50 16.30
N LYS A 76 -5.14 9.52 15.50
CA LYS A 76 -5.17 9.19 14.08
C LYS A 76 -4.09 8.18 13.72
N VAL A 77 -4.47 7.19 12.91
CA VAL A 77 -3.54 6.26 12.26
C VAL A 77 -3.16 6.83 10.89
N ILE A 78 -1.86 6.78 10.58
CA ILE A 78 -1.30 7.14 9.28
C ILE A 78 -0.75 5.86 8.66
N VAL A 79 -1.24 5.52 7.47
CA VAL A 79 -0.81 4.34 6.72
C VAL A 79 0.35 4.76 5.84
N ILE A 80 1.48 4.06 5.97
CA ILE A 80 2.65 4.26 5.12
C ILE A 80 3.07 2.93 4.50
N ASP A 81 3.96 3.07 3.52
CA ASP A 81 4.76 2.01 2.92
C ASP A 81 3.97 0.80 2.39
N HIS A 82 3.73 0.81 1.08
CA HIS A 82 3.09 -0.30 0.34
C HIS A 82 4.07 -0.86 -0.72
N ASN A 83 5.37 -0.77 -0.47
CA ASN A 83 6.40 -1.27 -1.37
C ASN A 83 6.32 -2.79 -1.62
N ARG A 84 5.69 -3.55 -0.70
CA ARG A 84 5.42 -4.99 -0.83
C ARG A 84 3.95 -5.30 -1.15
N ALA A 85 3.31 -4.44 -1.96
CA ALA A 85 2.06 -4.76 -2.63
C ALA A 85 2.32 -5.59 -3.90
N PHE A 86 1.25 -6.19 -4.44
CA PHE A 86 1.27 -7.02 -5.65
C PHE A 86 2.17 -8.25 -5.55
N ILE A 87 2.31 -8.80 -4.34
CA ILE A 87 3.16 -9.98 -4.11
C ILE A 87 2.52 -11.21 -4.76
N GLU A 88 3.31 -11.85 -5.61
CA GLU A 88 2.95 -13.11 -6.25
C GLU A 88 3.11 -14.29 -5.28
N HIS A 89 2.36 -15.37 -5.53
CA HIS A 89 2.49 -16.66 -4.85
C HIS A 89 2.18 -16.72 -3.35
N LEU A 90 1.75 -15.63 -2.72
CA LEU A 90 1.27 -15.68 -1.35
C LEU A 90 -0.17 -16.22 -1.30
N SER A 91 -0.43 -17.22 -0.46
CA SER A 91 -1.80 -17.70 -0.30
C SER A 91 -2.66 -16.63 0.37
N ARG A 92 -3.94 -16.57 0.00
CA ARG A 92 -4.90 -15.63 0.62
C ARG A 92 -5.00 -15.86 2.13
N ASN A 93 -4.83 -17.11 2.56
CA ASN A 93 -4.82 -17.52 3.96
C ASN A 93 -3.64 -16.92 4.72
N GLU A 94 -2.45 -16.90 4.11
CA GLU A 94 -1.27 -16.28 4.70
C GLU A 94 -1.41 -14.76 4.78
N LEU A 95 -1.90 -14.11 3.72
CA LEU A 95 -2.16 -12.66 3.69
C LEU A 95 -3.07 -12.24 4.86
N VAL A 96 -4.22 -12.88 4.98
CA VAL A 96 -5.19 -12.56 6.04
C VAL A 96 -4.64 -12.96 7.40
N GLY A 97 -4.09 -14.16 7.54
CA GLY A 97 -3.67 -14.72 8.82
C GLY A 97 -2.51 -13.95 9.48
N GLN A 98 -1.64 -13.33 8.68
CA GLN A 98 -0.51 -12.53 9.19
C GLN A 98 -0.87 -11.06 9.41
N HIS A 99 -1.99 -10.59 8.87
CA HIS A 99 -2.38 -9.19 8.94
C HIS A 99 -2.65 -8.74 10.39
N ILE A 100 -2.22 -7.53 10.76
CA ILE A 100 -2.42 -6.97 12.11
C ILE A 100 -3.90 -6.88 12.54
N PHE A 101 -4.81 -6.81 11.56
CA PHE A 101 -6.27 -6.78 11.77
C PHE A 101 -6.99 -8.07 11.35
N SER A 102 -6.29 -9.21 11.29
CA SER A 102 -6.83 -10.51 10.85
C SER A 102 -8.14 -10.93 11.54
N GLU A 103 -8.34 -10.52 12.80
CA GLU A 103 -9.55 -10.79 13.59
C GLU A 103 -10.85 -10.26 12.94
N GLU A 104 -10.75 -9.27 12.06
CA GLU A 104 -11.92 -8.69 11.38
C GLU A 104 -12.40 -9.53 10.18
N TRP A 105 -11.54 -10.38 9.60
CA TRP A 105 -11.83 -11.12 8.36
C TRP A 105 -13.08 -12.00 8.43
N PRO A 106 -13.27 -12.85 9.47
CA PRO A 106 -14.42 -13.74 9.52
C PRO A 106 -15.75 -12.99 9.48
N GLU A 107 -15.83 -11.81 10.10
CA GLU A 107 -17.04 -10.99 10.07
C GLU A 107 -17.27 -10.32 8.71
N ILE A 108 -16.20 -9.87 8.02
CA ILE A 108 -16.30 -9.37 6.64
C ILE A 108 -16.83 -10.48 5.72
N CYS A 109 -16.40 -11.73 5.93
CA CYS A 109 -16.83 -12.89 5.14
C CYS A 109 -18.29 -13.33 5.36
N VAL A 110 -19.01 -12.82 6.35
CA VAL A 110 -20.42 -13.17 6.53
C VAL A 110 -21.35 -11.98 6.32
N ASP A 111 -20.79 -10.77 6.21
CA ASP A 111 -21.52 -9.54 5.97
C ASP A 111 -21.60 -9.21 4.48
N TRP A 112 -22.63 -9.75 3.83
CA TRP A 112 -22.94 -9.52 2.42
C TRP A 112 -23.16 -8.05 2.06
N VAL A 113 -23.64 -7.24 3.01
CA VAL A 113 -23.86 -5.81 2.77
C VAL A 113 -22.52 -5.08 2.72
N SER A 114 -21.65 -5.32 3.70
CA SER A 114 -20.30 -4.75 3.70
C SER A 114 -19.50 -5.19 2.47
N ARG A 115 -19.61 -6.46 2.04
CA ARG A 115 -18.94 -6.96 0.82
C ARG A 115 -19.37 -6.19 -0.43
N ALA A 116 -20.67 -6.04 -0.66
CA ALA A 116 -21.16 -5.27 -1.80
C ALA A 116 -20.66 -3.83 -1.79
N GLN A 117 -20.55 -3.21 -0.61
CA GLN A 117 -19.97 -1.86 -0.45
C GLN A 117 -18.48 -1.83 -0.78
N TYR A 118 -17.71 -2.86 -0.39
CA TYR A 118 -16.30 -2.96 -0.76
C TYR A 118 -16.10 -3.21 -2.24
N GLU A 119 -16.89 -4.09 -2.84
CA GLU A 119 -16.86 -4.34 -4.30
C GLU A 119 -17.11 -3.04 -5.07
N GLU A 120 -18.11 -2.24 -4.68
CA GLU A 120 -18.38 -0.94 -5.29
C GLU A 120 -17.20 0.04 -5.13
N ARG A 121 -16.63 0.14 -3.93
CA ARG A 121 -15.45 1.00 -3.66
C ARG A 121 -14.23 0.58 -4.48
N ILE A 122 -13.97 -0.72 -4.54
CA ILE A 122 -12.87 -1.32 -5.30
C ILE A 122 -13.07 -1.08 -6.79
N GLU A 123 -14.26 -1.36 -7.33
CA GLU A 123 -14.60 -1.13 -8.73
C GLU A 123 -14.43 0.36 -9.08
N HIS A 124 -14.92 1.28 -8.24
CA HIS A 124 -14.73 2.71 -8.43
C HIS A 124 -13.24 3.11 -8.43
N ALA A 125 -12.43 2.58 -7.52
CA ALA A 125 -10.99 2.84 -7.48
C ALA A 125 -10.28 2.28 -8.73
N LEU A 126 -10.63 1.07 -9.17
CA LEU A 126 -10.03 0.39 -10.31
C LEU A 126 -10.27 1.12 -11.64
N HIS A 127 -11.39 1.84 -11.79
CA HIS A 127 -11.62 2.70 -12.95
C HIS A 127 -10.55 3.79 -13.14
N SER A 128 -9.82 4.14 -12.07
CA SER A 128 -8.73 5.13 -12.13
C SER A 128 -7.39 4.51 -12.52
N TRP A 129 -7.29 3.18 -12.70
CA TRP A 129 -6.03 2.47 -12.95
C TRP A 129 -5.27 3.02 -14.16
N ASP A 130 -5.91 3.05 -15.33
CA ASP A 130 -5.27 3.50 -16.57
C ASP A 130 -4.81 4.96 -16.47
N THR A 131 -5.58 5.79 -15.76
CA THR A 131 -5.23 7.18 -15.49
C THR A 131 -4.03 7.28 -14.54
N ALA A 132 -4.03 6.51 -13.45
CA ALA A 132 -2.92 6.46 -12.49
C ALA A 132 -1.61 5.98 -13.15
N CYS A 133 -1.69 4.90 -13.93
CA CYS A 133 -0.56 4.40 -14.72
C CYS A 133 -0.08 5.44 -15.76
N GLY A 134 -0.99 6.23 -16.34
CA GLY A 134 -0.65 7.32 -17.26
C GLY A 134 0.08 8.49 -16.60
N TYR A 135 -0.09 8.69 -15.29
CA TYR A 135 0.65 9.69 -14.51
C TYR A 135 2.01 9.20 -13.99
N LEU A 136 2.30 7.91 -14.12
CA LEU A 136 3.61 7.39 -13.73
C LEU A 136 4.69 8.06 -14.57
N PRO A 137 5.73 8.63 -13.95
CA PRO A 137 6.83 9.20 -14.70
C PRO A 137 7.46 8.13 -15.60
N PRO A 138 7.77 8.41 -16.88
CA PRO A 138 8.30 7.40 -17.81
C PRO A 138 9.54 6.67 -17.30
N TYR A 139 10.36 7.36 -16.51
CA TYR A 139 11.60 6.85 -15.94
C TYR A 139 11.38 5.83 -14.80
N TRP A 140 10.19 5.73 -14.18
CA TRP A 140 9.87 4.68 -13.19
C TRP A 140 9.79 3.28 -13.79
N ARG A 141 9.81 3.18 -15.12
CA ARG A 141 9.89 1.89 -15.81
C ARG A 141 11.27 1.25 -15.72
N TYR A 142 12.26 1.98 -15.19
CA TYR A 142 13.65 1.55 -15.15
C TYR A 142 14.20 1.51 -13.73
N GLU A 143 15.08 0.54 -13.45
CA GLU A 143 15.75 0.38 -12.15
C GLU A 143 16.96 1.30 -11.98
N ASN A 144 17.51 1.80 -13.08
CA ASN A 144 18.72 2.60 -13.10
C ASN A 144 18.57 3.91 -13.87
N ASP A 145 19.44 4.86 -13.55
CA ASP A 145 19.42 6.21 -14.12
C ASP A 145 19.66 6.23 -15.63
N GLU A 146 20.39 5.26 -16.17
CA GLU A 146 20.65 5.12 -17.61
C GLU A 146 19.40 4.68 -18.41
N CYS A 147 18.32 4.28 -17.73
CA CYS A 147 17.06 3.87 -18.34
C CYS A 147 17.20 2.70 -19.35
N ASP A 148 18.02 1.70 -19.01
CA ASP A 148 18.25 0.51 -19.85
C ASP A 148 17.94 -0.83 -19.15
N ILE A 149 17.73 -0.82 -17.82
CA ILE A 149 17.24 -1.97 -17.05
C ILE A 149 15.79 -1.71 -16.64
N LEU A 150 14.85 -2.53 -17.10
CA LEU A 150 13.44 -2.42 -16.72
C LEU A 150 13.20 -2.86 -15.28
N VAL A 151 12.26 -2.21 -14.59
CA VAL A 151 11.78 -2.68 -13.29
C VAL A 151 11.12 -4.05 -13.42
N ASN A 152 11.37 -4.91 -12.43
CA ASN A 152 10.65 -6.18 -12.31
C ASN A 152 9.23 -5.98 -11.74
N PHE A 153 8.37 -5.30 -12.50
CA PHE A 153 6.96 -5.08 -12.17
C PHE A 153 6.10 -5.09 -13.42
N ASP A 154 5.16 -6.05 -13.51
CA ASP A 154 4.22 -6.18 -14.62
C ASP A 154 2.89 -5.46 -14.30
N ILE A 155 2.65 -4.34 -14.97
CA ILE A 155 1.45 -3.50 -14.82
C ILE A 155 0.18 -4.27 -15.24
N ASP A 156 0.24 -5.09 -16.28
CA ASP A 156 -0.93 -5.82 -16.78
C ASP A 156 -1.29 -6.98 -15.86
N GLN A 157 -0.28 -7.64 -15.30
CA GLN A 157 -0.46 -8.66 -14.27
C GLN A 157 -1.02 -8.06 -12.97
N ALA A 158 -0.49 -6.91 -12.54
CA ALA A 158 -1.00 -6.17 -11.38
C ALA A 158 -2.48 -5.79 -11.56
N ARG A 159 -2.88 -5.31 -12.75
CA ARG A 159 -4.29 -5.05 -13.08
C ARG A 159 -5.12 -6.33 -12.96
N THR A 160 -4.68 -7.41 -13.57
CA THR A 160 -5.36 -8.71 -13.52
C THR A 160 -5.58 -9.18 -12.08
N GLN A 161 -4.60 -8.97 -11.21
CA GLN A 161 -4.70 -9.26 -9.80
C GLN A 161 -5.76 -8.39 -9.10
N LEU A 162 -5.79 -7.09 -9.40
CA LEU A 162 -6.81 -6.19 -8.84
C LEU A 162 -8.22 -6.53 -9.30
N GLU A 163 -8.40 -7.18 -10.45
CA GLU A 163 -9.71 -7.60 -10.97
C GLU A 163 -10.27 -8.84 -10.26
N ARG A 164 -9.46 -9.55 -9.46
CA ARG A 164 -9.86 -10.77 -8.76
C ARG A 164 -10.97 -10.57 -7.74
N PHE A 165 -11.21 -9.34 -7.24
CA PHE A 165 -12.34 -9.09 -6.33
C PHE A 165 -13.72 -9.45 -6.91
N ARG A 166 -13.83 -9.55 -8.24
CA ARG A 166 -15.04 -9.96 -8.94
C ARG A 166 -15.28 -11.48 -8.91
N SER A 167 -14.28 -12.25 -8.51
CA SER A 167 -14.39 -13.71 -8.40
C SER A 167 -14.96 -14.10 -7.04
N GLN A 168 -15.78 -15.15 -7.03
CA GLN A 168 -16.50 -15.55 -5.81
C GLN A 168 -15.54 -16.04 -4.71
N ASP A 169 -14.44 -16.69 -5.10
CA ASP A 169 -13.39 -17.20 -4.21
C ASP A 169 -12.62 -16.07 -3.48
N PHE A 170 -12.65 -14.84 -4.00
CA PHE A 170 -11.98 -13.71 -3.35
C PHE A 170 -12.52 -13.44 -1.95
N TRP A 171 -13.83 -13.59 -1.75
CA TRP A 171 -14.47 -13.26 -0.48
C TRP A 171 -14.67 -14.48 0.42
N GLU A 172 -14.38 -15.68 -0.03
CA GLU A 172 -14.66 -16.90 0.74
C GLU A 172 -13.99 -16.89 2.12
N ALA A 173 -14.66 -17.53 3.08
CA ALA A 173 -14.08 -17.72 4.40
C ALA A 173 -12.85 -18.63 4.26
N ILE A 174 -11.77 -18.19 4.91
CA ILE A 174 -10.42 -18.74 4.82
C ILE A 174 -10.11 -19.60 6.04
#